data_AF-A0A4S2MGW0-F1
#
_entry.id   AF-A0A4S2MGW0-F1
#
_cell.length_a   1.000
_cell.length_b   1.000
_cell.length_c   1.000
_cell.angle_alpha   90.00
_cell.angle_beta   90.00
_cell.angle_gamma   90.00
#
_symmetry.space_group_name_H-M   'P 1'
#
loop_
_entity.id
_entity.type
_entity.pdbx_description
1 polymer ?
#
loop_
_entity_poly.entity_id
_entity_poly.type
_entity_poly.pdbx_seq_one_letter_code
_entity_poly.pdbx_strand_id
1 'polypeptide(L)'
;MRAVALMLTLCLSCMLPSLASSGDRSYVFFMCNRRCLSSLCNRSENGGPPDWNKVHPVDMLEDTIRWNCPRECRYRCMWKTVEAFVSDGLPVPQFYGKWPFLRLLGIQEPASALFSGLNLLLQFRYLALLCLQFDNRLPMFKYWIAQYLGSINAWLWSTIFHTCDVPFTEIMDYFSAVAFVMASIITLQRRVFPQHPLLNYALPFMVMGVFLRHVNYMIVHEFNYTYNMMFGVTFGELLALPLDQSFWSWLLASLWHQVKCSRRS
;
A
#
# COMPACT_ATOMS: atom_id res chain seq x y z
N MET A 1 14.93 27.53 11.69
CA MET A 1 16.19 27.02 11.09
C MET A 1 16.83 25.88 11.88
N ARG A 2 16.99 25.99 13.21
CA ARG A 2 17.57 24.91 14.04
C ARG A 2 16.76 23.60 14.05
N ALA A 3 15.42 23.68 14.06
CA ALA A 3 14.55 22.49 14.00
C ALA A 3 14.62 21.77 12.65
N VAL A 4 14.76 22.51 11.54
CA VAL A 4 14.89 21.94 10.18
C VAL A 4 16.24 21.24 10.02
N ALA A 5 17.32 21.82 10.57
CA ALA A 5 18.64 21.20 10.59
C ALA A 5 18.71 19.95 11.49
N LEU A 6 17.99 19.94 12.63
CA LEU A 6 17.85 18.76 13.50
C LEU A 6 17.03 17.64 12.82
N MET A 7 15.94 17.97 12.13
CA MET A 7 15.16 16.99 11.36
C MET A 7 15.95 16.43 10.18
N LEU A 8 16.73 17.26 9.47
CA LEU A 8 17.61 16.82 8.39
C LEU A 8 18.74 15.92 8.91
N THR A 9 19.40 16.28 10.01
CA THR A 9 20.47 15.45 10.60
C THR A 9 19.94 14.14 11.18
N LEU A 10 18.73 14.12 11.75
CA LEU A 10 18.05 12.89 12.17
C LEU A 10 17.69 12.00 10.97
N CYS A 11 17.13 12.57 9.89
CA CYS A 11 16.85 11.85 8.65
C CYS A 11 18.11 11.29 7.97
N LEU A 12 19.23 12.04 7.98
CA LEU A 12 20.52 11.59 7.45
C LEU A 12 21.13 10.47 8.30
N SER A 13 20.89 10.45 9.62
CA SER A 13 21.36 9.38 10.52
C SER A 13 20.58 8.06 10.39
N CYS A 14 19.40 8.08 9.77
CA CYS A 14 18.57 6.90 9.51
C CYS A 14 18.91 6.16 8.20
N MET A 15 19.86 6.67 7.40
CA MET A 15 20.29 6.06 6.14
C MET A 15 21.38 5.00 6.39
N LEU A 16 21.15 4.07 7.31
CA LEU A 16 21.98 2.87 7.38
C LEU A 16 21.65 1.97 6.18
N PRO A 17 22.65 1.32 5.55
CA PRO A 17 22.39 0.37 4.49
C PRO A 17 21.42 -0.71 4.99
N SER A 18 20.31 -0.91 4.26
CA SER A 18 19.36 -1.96 4.59
C SER A 18 20.06 -3.31 4.51
N LEU A 19 20.24 -3.95 5.67
CA LEU A 19 20.73 -5.31 5.70
C LEU A 19 19.63 -6.22 5.15
N ALA A 20 20.01 -7.15 4.28
CA ALA A 20 19.11 -8.22 3.88
C ALA A 20 18.55 -8.94 5.11
N SER A 21 17.33 -9.44 5.02
CA SER A 21 16.62 -10.03 6.14
C SER A 21 17.41 -11.20 6.72
N SER A 22 17.22 -11.49 8.01
CA SER A 22 17.95 -12.59 8.66
C SER A 22 17.73 -13.95 7.96
N GLY A 23 16.54 -14.19 7.42
CA GLY A 23 16.20 -15.41 6.69
C GLY A 23 16.92 -15.50 5.35
N ASP A 24 17.00 -14.38 4.62
CA ASP A 24 17.70 -14.29 3.32
C ASP A 24 19.19 -14.61 3.44
N ARG A 25 19.79 -14.25 4.58
CA ARG A 25 21.21 -14.49 4.90
C ARG A 25 21.48 -15.88 5.48
N SER A 26 20.43 -16.65 5.82
CA SER A 26 20.62 -17.96 6.41
C SER A 26 21.19 -18.95 5.38
N TYR A 27 22.15 -19.77 5.82
CA TYR A 27 22.76 -20.78 4.97
C TYR A 27 21.73 -21.80 4.45
N VAL A 28 20.77 -22.17 5.30
CA VAL A 28 19.69 -23.12 4.98
C VAL A 28 18.84 -22.60 3.81
N PHE A 29 18.40 -21.35 3.88
CA PHE A 29 17.61 -20.72 2.82
C PHE A 29 18.41 -20.61 1.53
N PHE A 30 19.62 -20.04 1.61
CA PHE A 30 20.48 -19.80 0.44
C PHE A 30 20.78 -21.10 -0.32
N MET A 31 21.18 -22.15 0.40
CA MET A 31 21.52 -23.44 -0.21
C MET A 31 20.30 -24.16 -0.78
N CYS A 32 19.17 -24.12 -0.07
CA CYS A 32 17.92 -24.69 -0.57
C CYS A 32 17.49 -24.00 -1.87
N ASN A 33 17.42 -22.67 -1.86
CA ASN A 33 16.92 -21.89 -2.99
C ASN A 33 17.81 -22.08 -4.22
N ARG A 34 19.15 -22.05 -4.05
CA ARG A 34 20.09 -22.31 -5.14
C ARG A 34 19.91 -23.69 -5.76
N ARG A 35 19.78 -24.74 -4.93
CA ARG A 35 19.56 -26.12 -5.41
C ARG A 35 18.20 -26.28 -6.10
N CYS A 36 17.15 -25.68 -5.55
CA CYS A 36 15.82 -25.74 -6.14
C CYS A 36 15.80 -25.10 -7.53
N LEU A 37 16.35 -23.89 -7.66
CA LEU A 37 16.45 -23.18 -8.94
C LEU A 37 17.23 -24.00 -9.98
N SER A 38 18.38 -24.57 -9.61
CA SER A 38 19.20 -25.34 -10.55
C SER A 38 18.59 -26.68 -10.96
N SER A 39 17.86 -27.34 -10.06
CA SER A 39 17.33 -28.70 -10.29
C SER A 39 15.93 -28.72 -10.91
N LEU A 40 15.08 -27.75 -10.57
CA LEU A 40 13.68 -27.72 -10.98
C LEU A 40 13.38 -26.62 -12.00
N CYS A 41 13.98 -25.42 -11.86
CA CYS A 41 13.69 -24.31 -12.77
C CYS A 41 14.55 -24.29 -14.03
N ASN A 42 15.81 -24.74 -13.95
CA ASN A 42 16.70 -24.84 -15.11
C ASN A 42 16.54 -26.18 -15.87
N ARG A 43 15.45 -26.90 -15.64
CA ARG A 43 15.16 -28.18 -16.29
C ARG A 43 14.74 -27.92 -17.75
N SER A 44 15.22 -28.77 -18.67
CA SER A 44 14.74 -28.78 -20.06
C SER A 44 13.22 -29.02 -20.11
N GLU A 45 12.51 -28.37 -21.04
CA GLU A 45 11.04 -28.46 -21.24
C GLU A 45 10.49 -29.89 -21.35
N ASN A 46 11.36 -30.89 -21.56
CA ASN A 46 11.01 -32.31 -21.66
C ASN A 46 10.78 -33.01 -20.32
N GLY A 47 11.00 -32.34 -19.18
CA GLY A 47 10.67 -32.88 -17.87
C GLY A 47 9.24 -32.56 -17.48
N GLY A 48 8.47 -33.58 -17.05
CA GLY A 48 7.13 -33.39 -16.49
C GLY A 48 7.09 -32.37 -15.34
N PRO A 49 5.87 -32.01 -14.85
CA PRO A 49 5.68 -30.93 -13.89
C PRO A 49 6.59 -31.10 -12.65
N PRO A 50 7.20 -30.00 -12.15
CA PRO A 50 8.08 -30.07 -10.99
C PRO A 50 7.31 -30.57 -9.76
N ASP A 51 7.90 -31.55 -9.07
CA ASP A 51 7.38 -32.10 -7.83
C ASP A 51 7.90 -31.30 -6.65
N TRP A 52 7.10 -30.33 -6.19
CA TRP A 52 7.48 -29.38 -5.14
C TRP A 52 7.64 -30.03 -3.76
N ASN A 53 6.99 -31.18 -3.53
CA ASN A 53 7.10 -31.91 -2.26
C ASN A 53 8.51 -32.46 -2.02
N LYS A 54 9.31 -32.60 -3.09
CA LYS A 54 10.75 -32.95 -2.96
C LYS A 54 11.60 -31.82 -2.38
N VAL A 55 11.14 -30.57 -2.48
CA VAL A 55 11.84 -29.42 -1.89
C VAL A 55 11.46 -29.30 -0.42
N HIS A 56 10.16 -29.20 -0.18
CA HIS A 56 9.53 -29.13 1.13
C HIS A 56 8.02 -29.39 0.98
N PRO A 57 7.42 -30.39 1.64
CA PRO A 57 5.98 -30.62 1.58
C PRO A 57 5.24 -29.51 2.36
N VAL A 58 4.21 -28.94 1.74
CA VAL A 58 3.34 -27.95 2.37
C VAL A 58 1.90 -28.48 2.22
N ASP A 59 1.22 -28.72 3.33
CA ASP A 59 -0.04 -29.47 3.40
C ASP A 59 -1.30 -28.71 2.91
N MET A 60 -1.13 -27.59 2.22
CA MET A 60 -2.21 -26.66 1.89
C MET A 60 -2.57 -26.71 0.40
N LEU A 61 -3.87 -26.52 0.08
CA LEU A 61 -4.39 -26.40 -1.29
C LEU A 61 -3.69 -25.24 -2.03
N GLU A 62 -2.52 -25.47 -2.60
CA GLU A 62 -1.72 -24.44 -3.28
C GLU A 62 -1.96 -24.42 -4.80
N ASP A 63 -2.57 -25.48 -5.35
CA ASP A 63 -2.67 -25.70 -6.80
C ASP A 63 -3.69 -24.81 -7.53
N THR A 64 -4.42 -23.95 -6.83
CA THR A 64 -5.43 -23.06 -7.45
C THR A 64 -4.77 -21.89 -8.20
N ILE A 65 -3.61 -21.40 -7.75
CA ILE A 65 -2.85 -20.32 -8.39
C ILE A 65 -1.45 -20.82 -8.73
N ARG A 66 -1.13 -20.87 -10.02
CA ARG A 66 0.19 -21.32 -10.48
C ARG A 66 1.20 -20.19 -10.39
N TRP A 67 2.12 -20.31 -9.45
CA TRP A 67 3.25 -19.39 -9.30
C TRP A 67 4.40 -19.74 -10.25
N ASN A 68 5.27 -18.77 -10.51
CA ASN A 68 6.47 -19.02 -11.30
C ASN A 68 7.50 -19.85 -10.51
N CYS A 69 8.35 -20.59 -11.23
CA CYS A 69 9.28 -21.53 -10.61
C CYS A 69 10.22 -20.89 -9.55
N PRO A 70 10.83 -19.71 -9.80
CA PRO A 70 11.67 -19.08 -8.79
C PRO A 70 10.94 -18.71 -7.50
N ARG A 71 9.66 -18.32 -7.57
CA ARG A 71 8.85 -17.99 -6.38
C ARG A 71 8.47 -19.23 -5.60
N GLU A 72 8.14 -20.32 -6.29
CA GLU A 72 7.90 -21.61 -5.61
C GLU A 72 9.14 -22.09 -4.86
N CYS A 73 10.33 -22.01 -5.48
CA CYS A 73 11.58 -22.33 -4.80
C CYS A 73 11.81 -21.46 -3.56
N ARG A 74 11.60 -20.15 -3.66
CA ARG A 74 11.74 -19.24 -2.51
C ARG A 74 10.76 -19.60 -1.40
N TYR A 75 9.49 -19.85 -1.72
CA TYR A 75 8.46 -20.16 -0.75
C TYR A 75 8.69 -21.49 -0.03
N ARG A 76 9.00 -22.56 -0.78
CA ARG A 76 9.30 -23.89 -0.21
C ARG A 76 10.56 -23.86 0.66
N CYS A 77 11.59 -23.14 0.21
CA CYS A 77 12.82 -22.99 0.98
C CYS A 77 12.69 -22.07 2.20
N MET A 78 11.79 -21.09 2.15
CA MET A 78 11.41 -20.26 3.30
C MET A 78 10.84 -21.16 4.40
N TRP A 79 9.81 -21.96 4.10
CA TRP A 79 9.19 -22.86 5.10
C TRP A 79 10.16 -23.92 5.65
N LYS A 80 11.01 -24.49 4.79
CA LYS A 80 12.12 -25.35 5.23
C LYS A 80 13.07 -24.67 6.22
N THR A 81 13.35 -23.39 6.01
CA THR A 81 14.21 -22.60 6.91
C THR A 81 13.49 -22.26 8.20
N VAL A 82 12.19 -21.93 8.14
CA VAL A 82 11.37 -21.69 9.33
C VAL A 82 11.35 -22.94 10.22
N GLU A 83 11.13 -24.12 9.66
CA GLU A 83 11.17 -25.39 10.41
C GLU A 83 12.51 -25.63 11.09
N ALA A 84 13.63 -25.40 10.38
CA ALA A 84 14.96 -25.56 10.96
C ALA A 84 15.22 -24.58 12.12
N PHE A 85 14.77 -23.33 12.00
CA PHE A 85 14.90 -22.35 13.09
C PHE A 85 14.03 -22.73 14.29
N VAL A 86 12.79 -23.15 14.05
CA VAL A 86 11.88 -23.58 15.11
C VAL A 86 12.39 -24.83 15.82
N SER A 87 12.96 -25.81 15.09
CA SER A 87 13.53 -27.03 15.69
C SER A 87 14.73 -26.72 16.59
N ASP A 88 15.50 -25.68 16.26
CA ASP A 88 16.67 -25.25 17.03
C ASP A 88 16.30 -24.28 18.17
N GLY A 89 15.01 -23.98 18.37
CA GLY A 89 14.53 -23.03 19.38
C GLY A 89 14.87 -21.56 19.05
N LEU A 90 15.18 -21.25 17.79
CA LEU A 90 15.50 -19.91 17.32
C LEU A 90 14.23 -19.16 16.89
N PRO A 91 14.23 -17.81 16.99
CA PRO A 91 13.11 -17.01 16.52
C PRO A 91 12.94 -17.10 15.00
N VAL A 92 11.69 -17.16 14.54
CA VAL A 92 11.37 -17.19 13.10
C VAL A 92 11.96 -15.95 12.41
N PRO A 93 12.77 -16.09 11.36
CA PRO A 93 13.35 -14.95 10.68
C PRO A 93 12.41 -14.37 9.62
N GLN A 94 12.61 -13.09 9.28
CA GLN A 94 12.00 -12.47 8.10
C GLN A 94 12.75 -12.86 6.81
N PHE A 95 12.03 -12.89 5.70
CA PHE A 95 12.53 -13.15 4.35
C PHE A 95 12.06 -12.03 3.42
N TYR A 96 12.98 -11.42 2.67
CA TYR A 96 12.71 -10.27 1.81
C TYR A 96 11.90 -9.14 2.48
N GLY A 97 12.17 -8.89 3.77
CA GLY A 97 11.49 -7.87 4.58
C GLY A 97 10.09 -8.26 5.08
N LYS A 98 9.63 -9.49 4.83
CA LYS A 98 8.30 -9.98 5.21
C LYS A 98 8.39 -11.16 6.16
N TRP A 99 7.34 -11.33 6.97
CA TRP A 99 7.15 -12.54 7.75
C TRP A 99 6.66 -13.69 6.85
N PRO A 100 7.04 -14.94 7.13
CA PRO A 100 6.57 -16.09 6.37
C PRO A 100 5.07 -16.29 6.59
N PHE A 101 4.28 -16.24 5.50
CA PHE A 101 2.84 -16.52 5.51
C PHE A 101 2.54 -17.88 4.89
N LEU A 102 1.57 -18.59 5.45
CA LEU A 102 1.04 -19.81 4.85
C LEU A 102 0.10 -19.42 3.72
N ARG A 103 0.32 -20.00 2.54
CA ARG A 103 -0.59 -19.83 1.42
C ARG A 103 -1.84 -20.68 1.63
N LEU A 104 -2.99 -20.11 1.25
CA LEU A 104 -4.27 -20.80 1.26
C LEU A 104 -4.94 -20.61 -0.10
N LEU A 105 -5.30 -21.69 -0.79
CA LEU A 105 -5.88 -21.62 -2.15
C LEU A 105 -4.98 -20.85 -3.13
N GLY A 106 -3.65 -20.94 -2.94
CA GLY A 106 -2.66 -20.20 -3.70
C GLY A 106 -2.54 -18.71 -3.38
N ILE A 107 -3.36 -18.15 -2.48
CA ILE A 107 -3.30 -16.75 -2.03
C ILE A 107 -2.07 -16.54 -1.15
N GLN A 108 -1.25 -15.52 -1.48
CA GLN A 108 -0.02 -15.22 -0.76
C GLN A 108 -0.26 -14.75 0.68
N GLU A 109 -1.21 -13.84 0.89
CA GLU A 109 -1.56 -13.29 2.21
C GLU A 109 -3.08 -13.38 2.45
N PRO A 110 -3.59 -14.55 2.88
CA PRO A 110 -5.03 -14.83 2.89
C PRO A 110 -5.88 -13.87 3.72
N ALA A 111 -5.41 -13.53 4.92
CA ALA A 111 -6.11 -12.60 5.79
C ALA A 111 -6.17 -11.19 5.18
N SER A 112 -5.03 -10.65 4.74
CA SER A 112 -4.95 -9.33 4.12
C SER A 112 -5.81 -9.25 2.85
N ALA A 113 -5.74 -10.26 1.98
CA ALA A 113 -6.55 -10.34 0.76
C ALA A 113 -8.05 -10.37 1.08
N LEU A 114 -8.47 -11.16 2.08
CA LEU A 114 -9.86 -11.22 2.52
C LEU A 114 -10.34 -9.87 3.04
N PHE A 115 -9.60 -9.23 3.95
CA PHE A 115 -10.01 -7.94 4.52
C PHE A 115 -10.04 -6.83 3.46
N SER A 116 -9.08 -6.80 2.52
CA SER A 116 -9.12 -5.87 1.39
C SER A 116 -10.32 -6.13 0.47
N GLY A 117 -10.63 -7.41 0.18
CA GLY A 117 -11.78 -7.79 -0.63
C GLY A 117 -13.12 -7.44 0.01
N LEU A 118 -13.24 -7.61 1.34
CA LEU A 118 -14.42 -7.17 2.09
C LEU A 118 -14.57 -5.65 2.07
N ASN A 119 -13.48 -4.89 2.22
CA ASN A 119 -13.51 -3.44 2.08
C ASN A 119 -13.95 -3.02 0.67
N LEU A 120 -13.43 -3.67 -0.38
CA LEU A 120 -13.85 -3.45 -1.76
C LEU A 120 -15.35 -3.64 -1.95
N LEU A 121 -15.91 -4.74 -1.43
CA LEU A 121 -17.34 -5.04 -1.50
C LEU A 121 -18.18 -3.96 -0.80
N LEU A 122 -17.73 -3.49 0.36
CA LEU A 122 -18.38 -2.40 1.08
C LEU A 122 -18.37 -1.10 0.26
N GLN A 123 -17.27 -0.76 -0.41
CA GLN A 123 -17.22 0.42 -1.27
C GLN A 123 -18.23 0.34 -2.43
N PHE A 124 -18.35 -0.82 -3.09
CA PHE A 124 -19.37 -1.03 -4.13
C PHE A 124 -20.78 -0.87 -3.58
N ARG A 125 -21.06 -1.44 -2.41
CA ARG A 125 -22.36 -1.31 -1.75
C ARG A 125 -22.68 0.15 -1.43
N TYR A 126 -21.74 0.90 -0.87
CA TYR A 126 -21.97 2.30 -0.52
C TYR A 126 -22.09 3.21 -1.74
N LEU A 127 -21.36 2.93 -2.82
CA LEU A 127 -21.54 3.60 -4.11
C LEU A 127 -22.95 3.37 -4.67
N ALA A 128 -23.44 2.12 -4.64
CA ALA A 128 -24.79 1.81 -5.08
C ALA A 128 -25.85 2.53 -4.22
N LEU A 129 -25.67 2.55 -2.90
CA LEU A 129 -26.57 3.29 -1.99
C LEU A 129 -26.55 4.80 -2.28
N LEU A 130 -25.38 5.40 -2.53
CA LEU A 130 -25.26 6.80 -2.91
C LEU A 130 -26.08 7.10 -4.17
N CYS A 131 -25.94 6.27 -5.21
CA CYS A 131 -26.65 6.45 -6.48
C CYS A 131 -28.17 6.25 -6.38
N LEU A 132 -28.63 5.37 -5.48
CA LEU A 132 -30.04 5.04 -5.33
C LEU A 132 -30.78 6.00 -4.39
N GLN A 133 -30.10 6.54 -3.37
CA GLN A 133 -30.75 7.31 -2.31
C GLN A 133 -30.62 8.83 -2.47
N PHE A 134 -29.64 9.32 -3.24
CA PHE A 134 -29.33 10.74 -3.34
C PHE A 134 -29.49 11.28 -4.76
N ASP A 135 -30.00 12.51 -4.87
CA ASP A 135 -30.10 13.22 -6.14
C ASP A 135 -28.72 13.62 -6.67
N ASN A 136 -28.49 13.39 -7.96
CA ASN A 136 -27.26 13.77 -8.66
C ASN A 136 -27.02 15.28 -8.76
N ARG A 137 -28.06 16.09 -8.47
CA ARG A 137 -27.98 17.56 -8.40
C ARG A 137 -27.31 18.08 -7.14
N LEU A 138 -27.12 17.23 -6.13
CA LEU A 138 -26.47 17.65 -4.90
C LEU A 138 -25.03 18.12 -5.17
N PRO A 139 -24.58 19.25 -4.60
CA PRO A 139 -23.28 19.85 -4.93
C PRO A 139 -22.07 18.94 -4.74
N MET A 140 -22.15 17.98 -3.81
CA MET A 140 -21.07 17.04 -3.49
C MET A 140 -21.20 15.69 -4.20
N PHE A 141 -22.31 15.42 -4.90
CA PHE A 141 -22.59 14.08 -5.45
C PHE A 141 -21.45 13.56 -6.31
N LYS A 142 -20.99 14.37 -7.28
CA LYS A 142 -19.89 14.00 -8.19
C LYS A 142 -18.56 13.73 -7.46
N TYR A 143 -18.29 14.47 -6.39
CA TYR A 143 -17.08 14.28 -5.58
C TYR A 143 -17.13 12.99 -4.78
N TRP A 144 -18.30 12.66 -4.22
CA TRP A 144 -18.50 11.37 -3.54
C TRP A 144 -18.43 10.18 -4.50
N ILE A 145 -18.97 10.30 -5.71
CA ILE A 145 -18.79 9.29 -6.77
C ILE A 145 -17.30 9.08 -7.05
N ALA A 146 -16.55 10.16 -7.31
CA ALA A 146 -15.11 10.08 -7.56
C ALA A 146 -14.35 9.45 -6.38
N GLN A 147 -14.73 9.79 -5.14
CA GLN A 147 -14.15 9.24 -3.92
C GLN A 147 -14.36 7.72 -3.82
N TYR A 148 -15.58 7.24 -4.06
CA TYR A 148 -15.88 5.81 -4.04
C TYR A 148 -15.16 5.06 -5.17
N LEU A 149 -15.11 5.63 -6.38
CA LEU A 149 -14.35 5.03 -7.48
C LEU A 149 -12.85 4.94 -7.17
N GLY A 150 -12.27 5.98 -6.58
CA GLY A 150 -10.89 5.97 -6.10
C GLY A 150 -10.66 4.90 -5.02
N SER A 151 -11.59 4.77 -4.07
CA SER A 151 -11.52 3.76 -3.02
C SER A 151 -11.62 2.35 -3.59
N ILE A 152 -12.55 2.10 -4.50
CA ILE A 152 -12.72 0.83 -5.22
C ILE A 152 -11.41 0.47 -5.94
N ASN A 153 -10.79 1.41 -6.64
CA ASN A 153 -9.50 1.17 -7.29
C ASN A 153 -8.41 0.79 -6.28
N ALA A 154 -8.29 1.51 -5.16
CA ALA A 154 -7.31 1.21 -4.12
C ALA A 154 -7.51 -0.19 -3.50
N TRP A 155 -8.74 -0.51 -3.06
CA TRP A 155 -9.02 -1.81 -2.45
C TRP A 155 -8.95 -2.97 -3.45
N LEU A 156 -9.25 -2.73 -4.73
CA LEU A 156 -9.07 -3.71 -5.79
C LEU A 156 -7.58 -4.08 -5.95
N TRP A 157 -6.71 -3.07 -6.10
CA TRP A 157 -5.28 -3.33 -6.22
C TRP A 157 -4.67 -3.93 -4.96
N SER A 158 -5.11 -3.51 -3.77
CA SER A 158 -4.73 -4.14 -2.51
C SER A 158 -5.13 -5.61 -2.46
N THR A 159 -6.37 -5.94 -2.85
CA THR A 159 -6.85 -7.33 -2.90
C THR A 159 -6.03 -8.17 -3.87
N ILE A 160 -5.75 -7.64 -5.07
CA ILE A 160 -4.94 -8.32 -6.09
C ILE A 160 -3.51 -8.52 -5.60
N PHE A 161 -2.89 -7.52 -4.97
CA PHE A 161 -1.53 -7.59 -4.45
C PHE A 161 -1.39 -8.65 -3.35
N HIS A 162 -2.27 -8.64 -2.34
CA HIS A 162 -2.25 -9.64 -1.28
C HIS A 162 -2.63 -11.04 -1.77
N THR A 163 -3.31 -11.15 -2.91
CA THR A 163 -3.56 -12.42 -3.60
C THR A 163 -2.31 -12.92 -4.31
N CYS A 164 -1.73 -12.07 -5.16
CA CYS A 164 -0.65 -12.38 -6.08
C CYS A 164 0.45 -11.30 -5.97
N ASP A 165 1.37 -11.47 -5.03
CA ASP A 165 2.48 -10.53 -4.81
C ASP A 165 3.51 -10.57 -5.94
N VAL A 166 3.33 -9.73 -6.97
CA VAL A 166 4.30 -9.50 -8.06
C VAL A 166 4.65 -8.00 -8.17
N PRO A 167 5.80 -7.63 -8.77
CA PRO A 167 6.26 -6.24 -8.74
C PRO A 167 5.23 -5.26 -9.33
N PHE A 168 4.52 -5.68 -10.37
CA PHE A 168 3.47 -4.86 -10.96
C PHE A 168 2.29 -4.62 -10.02
N THR A 169 1.76 -5.65 -9.37
CA THR A 169 0.61 -5.52 -8.47
C THR A 169 0.98 -4.73 -7.21
N GLU A 170 2.21 -4.90 -6.74
CA GLU A 170 2.78 -4.11 -5.65
C GLU A 170 2.82 -2.62 -5.99
N ILE A 171 3.40 -2.26 -7.14
CA ILE A 171 3.45 -0.87 -7.62
C ILE A 171 2.03 -0.27 -7.74
N MET A 172 1.10 -1.05 -8.29
CA MET A 172 -0.28 -0.60 -8.48
C MET A 172 -1.01 -0.39 -7.16
N ASP A 173 -0.81 -1.24 -6.15
CA ASP A 173 -1.38 -1.07 -4.82
C ASP A 173 -0.87 0.23 -4.17
N TYR A 174 0.46 0.43 -4.16
CA TYR A 174 1.07 1.62 -3.60
C TYR A 174 0.60 2.92 -4.27
N PHE A 175 0.60 2.99 -5.60
CA PHE A 175 0.13 4.19 -6.30
C PHE A 175 -1.37 4.42 -6.12
N SER A 176 -2.17 3.35 -6.08
CA SER A 176 -3.61 3.48 -5.89
C SER A 176 -3.97 3.95 -4.48
N ALA A 177 -3.25 3.49 -3.46
CA ALA A 177 -3.40 3.96 -2.09
C ALA A 177 -3.07 5.46 -1.97
N VAL A 178 -1.92 5.89 -2.51
CA VAL A 178 -1.51 7.31 -2.51
C VAL A 178 -2.51 8.17 -3.30
N ALA A 179 -2.92 7.73 -4.48
CA ALA A 179 -3.91 8.44 -5.29
C ALA A 179 -5.24 8.63 -4.54
N PHE A 180 -5.71 7.61 -3.83
CA PHE A 180 -6.93 7.66 -3.04
C PHE A 180 -6.83 8.67 -1.88
N VAL A 181 -5.72 8.67 -1.13
CA VAL A 181 -5.48 9.65 -0.06
C VAL A 181 -5.45 11.08 -0.63
N MET A 182 -4.76 11.30 -1.73
CA MET A 182 -4.68 12.61 -2.38
C MET A 182 -6.03 13.08 -2.94
N ALA A 183 -6.82 12.17 -3.53
CA ALA A 183 -8.19 12.47 -3.98
C ALA A 183 -9.11 12.84 -2.80
N SER A 184 -8.91 12.21 -1.64
CA SER A 184 -9.65 12.53 -0.42
C SER A 184 -9.46 13.98 0.03
N ILE A 185 -8.25 14.54 -0.15
CA ILE A 185 -7.96 15.94 0.18
C ILE A 185 -8.79 16.87 -0.70
N ILE A 186 -8.91 16.57 -2.00
CA ILE A 186 -9.73 17.35 -2.93
C ILE A 186 -11.20 17.32 -2.50
N THR A 187 -11.72 16.13 -2.18
CA THR A 187 -13.11 15.94 -1.74
C THR A 187 -13.40 16.69 -0.43
N LEU A 188 -12.52 16.58 0.57
CA LEU A 188 -12.66 17.28 1.84
C LEU A 188 -12.54 18.80 1.67
N GLN A 189 -11.58 19.27 0.88
CA GLN A 189 -11.44 20.69 0.58
C GLN A 189 -12.73 21.27 0.01
N ARG A 190 -13.33 20.59 -0.98
CA ARG A 190 -14.57 21.03 -1.59
C ARG A 190 -15.73 21.10 -0.59
N ARG A 191 -15.77 20.16 0.35
CA ARG A 191 -16.78 20.10 1.41
C ARG A 191 -16.62 21.25 2.41
N VAL A 192 -15.40 21.59 2.78
CA VAL A 192 -15.10 22.63 3.79
C VAL A 192 -15.21 24.04 3.22
N PHE A 193 -14.73 24.26 1.99
CA PHE A 193 -14.64 25.58 1.37
C PHE A 193 -15.52 25.70 0.12
N PRO A 194 -16.85 25.49 0.22
CA PRO A 194 -17.72 25.46 -0.96
C PRO A 194 -17.82 26.81 -1.68
N GLN A 195 -17.55 27.92 -0.98
CA GLN A 195 -17.66 29.29 -1.50
C GLN A 195 -16.38 29.80 -2.20
N HIS A 196 -15.30 29.01 -2.24
CA HIS A 196 -14.02 29.42 -2.82
C HIS A 196 -13.74 28.72 -4.16
N PRO A 197 -14.33 29.16 -5.29
CA PRO A 197 -14.24 28.45 -6.57
C PRO A 197 -12.81 28.35 -7.11
N LEU A 198 -12.01 29.43 -7.01
CA LEU A 198 -10.60 29.42 -7.46
C LEU A 198 -9.79 28.31 -6.78
N LEU A 199 -9.95 28.17 -5.46
CA LEU A 199 -9.29 27.13 -4.68
C LEU A 199 -9.76 25.72 -5.07
N ASN A 200 -11.07 25.56 -5.29
CA ASN A 200 -11.66 24.28 -5.69
C ASN A 200 -11.30 23.83 -7.11
N TYR A 201 -10.95 24.77 -8.01
CA TYR A 201 -10.41 24.43 -9.32
C TYR A 201 -8.89 24.23 -9.29
N ALA A 202 -8.14 25.12 -8.63
CA ALA A 202 -6.68 25.07 -8.62
C ALA A 202 -6.12 23.86 -7.85
N LEU A 203 -6.72 23.51 -6.70
CA LEU A 203 -6.20 22.43 -5.86
C LEU A 203 -6.19 21.06 -6.57
N PRO A 204 -7.27 20.60 -7.25
CA PRO A 204 -7.21 19.36 -8.01
C PRO A 204 -6.07 19.29 -9.02
N PHE A 205 -5.82 20.36 -9.77
CA PHE A 205 -4.72 20.41 -10.75
C PHE A 205 -3.35 20.34 -10.05
N MET A 206 -3.19 21.06 -8.93
CA MET A 206 -1.96 21.02 -8.14
C MET A 206 -1.70 19.62 -7.59
N VAL A 207 -2.70 19.01 -6.95
CA VAL A 207 -2.62 17.67 -6.36
C VAL A 207 -2.32 16.63 -7.43
N MET A 208 -3.00 16.69 -8.59
CA MET A 208 -2.72 15.82 -9.73
C MET A 208 -1.28 16.00 -10.25
N GLY A 209 -0.81 17.24 -10.40
CA GLY A 209 0.56 17.52 -10.85
C GLY A 209 1.61 16.96 -9.89
N VAL A 210 1.38 17.07 -8.58
CA VAL A 210 2.25 16.48 -7.54
C VAL A 210 2.23 14.95 -7.62
N PHE A 211 1.05 14.34 -7.80
CA PHE A 211 0.93 12.89 -7.94
C PHE A 211 1.66 12.36 -9.18
N LEU A 212 1.46 12.99 -10.34
CA LEU A 212 2.13 12.60 -11.60
C LEU A 212 3.65 12.73 -11.49
N ARG A 213 4.14 13.80 -10.84
CA ARG A 213 5.57 13.97 -10.57
C ARG A 213 6.09 12.88 -9.63
N HIS A 214 5.35 12.53 -8.59
CA HIS A 214 5.70 11.45 -7.67
C HIS A 214 5.78 10.10 -8.39
N VAL A 215 4.77 9.75 -9.20
CA VAL A 215 4.76 8.53 -10.02
C VAL A 215 5.95 8.51 -10.99
N ASN A 216 6.21 9.62 -11.69
CA ASN A 216 7.35 9.71 -12.61
C ASN A 216 8.70 9.52 -11.88
N TYR A 217 8.87 10.16 -10.72
CA TYR A 217 10.06 10.00 -9.90
C TYR A 217 10.29 8.54 -9.50
N MET A 218 9.23 7.88 -9.00
CA MET A 218 9.26 6.48 -8.53
C MET A 218 9.54 5.47 -9.63
N ILE A 219 9.05 5.71 -10.85
CA ILE A 219 9.29 4.82 -11.99
C ILE A 219 10.72 4.99 -12.54
N VAL A 220 11.26 6.22 -12.55
CA VAL A 220 12.55 6.53 -13.19
C VAL A 220 13.76 6.21 -12.30
N HIS A 221 13.67 6.41 -10.98
CA HIS A 221 14.83 6.36 -10.07
C HIS A 221 14.90 5.08 -9.22
N GLU A 222 14.31 3.99 -9.70
CA GLU A 222 14.01 2.76 -8.94
C GLU A 222 12.94 2.97 -7.86
N PHE A 223 12.10 1.94 -7.66
CA PHE A 223 10.93 2.06 -6.80
C PHE A 223 11.33 2.04 -5.31
N ASN A 224 11.41 3.21 -4.68
CA ASN A 224 11.77 3.35 -3.27
C ASN A 224 10.54 3.27 -2.35
N TYR A 225 10.31 2.10 -1.77
CA TYR A 225 9.18 1.82 -0.88
C TYR A 225 9.11 2.73 0.35
N THR A 226 10.26 3.02 0.97
CA THR A 226 10.34 3.88 2.15
C THR A 226 9.89 5.29 1.81
N TYR A 227 10.36 5.83 0.69
CA TYR A 227 9.93 7.15 0.22
C TYR A 227 8.43 7.16 -0.11
N ASN A 228 7.91 6.14 -0.79
CA ASN A 228 6.48 6.06 -1.10
C ASN A 228 5.61 6.04 0.16
N MET A 229 6.01 5.28 1.17
CA MET A 229 5.31 5.26 2.46
C MET A 229 5.37 6.61 3.18
N MET A 230 6.54 7.23 3.26
CA MET A 230 6.67 8.57 3.85
C MET A 230 5.81 9.60 3.12
N PHE A 231 5.78 9.54 1.78
CA PHE A 231 4.95 10.41 0.95
C PHE A 231 3.45 10.20 1.25
N GLY A 232 2.99 8.95 1.24
CA GLY A 232 1.59 8.61 1.55
C GLY A 232 1.18 9.05 2.96
N VAL A 233 2.01 8.77 3.98
CA VAL A 233 1.75 9.18 5.37
C VAL A 233 1.67 10.69 5.49
N THR A 234 2.57 11.44 4.86
CA THR A 234 2.56 12.91 4.89
C THR A 234 1.24 13.46 4.33
N PHE A 235 0.74 12.94 3.21
CA PHE A 235 -0.55 13.35 2.67
C PHE A 235 -1.74 12.86 3.50
N GLY A 236 -1.63 11.69 4.15
CA GLY A 236 -2.61 11.20 5.10
C GLY A 236 -2.74 12.11 6.33
N GLU A 237 -1.62 12.60 6.86
CA GLU A 237 -1.62 13.58 7.95
C GLU A 237 -2.24 14.91 7.50
N LEU A 238 -1.87 15.41 6.31
CA LEU A 238 -2.49 16.61 5.73
C LEU A 238 -4.00 16.48 5.57
N LEU A 239 -4.49 15.29 5.22
CA LEU A 239 -5.93 14.99 5.16
C LEU A 239 -6.59 15.02 6.55
N ALA A 240 -5.87 14.62 7.60
CA ALA A 240 -6.38 14.57 8.97
C ALA A 240 -6.40 15.94 9.66
N LEU A 241 -5.56 16.91 9.25
CA LEU A 241 -5.51 18.25 9.85
C LEU A 241 -6.89 18.96 9.88
N PRO A 242 -7.70 18.96 8.79
CA PRO A 242 -9.05 19.51 8.78
C PRO A 242 -10.08 18.60 9.45
N LEU A 243 -9.70 17.57 10.19
CA LEU A 243 -10.61 16.75 11.01
C LEU A 243 -10.25 16.83 12.50
N ASP A 244 -9.07 17.37 12.83
CA ASP A 244 -8.70 17.64 14.21
C ASP A 244 -9.64 18.72 14.80
N GLN A 245 -10.33 18.35 15.87
CA GLN A 245 -11.21 19.22 16.64
C GLN A 245 -10.49 20.52 17.08
N SER A 246 -9.18 20.46 17.30
CA SER A 246 -8.34 21.60 17.68
C SER A 246 -8.16 22.60 16.53
N PHE A 247 -7.96 22.11 15.30
CA PHE A 247 -7.83 22.93 14.09
C PHE A 247 -9.13 23.66 13.77
N TRP A 248 -10.27 22.98 13.87
CA TRP A 248 -11.58 23.63 13.67
C TRP A 248 -11.89 24.69 14.71
N SER A 249 -11.55 24.42 15.97
CA SER A 249 -11.74 25.39 17.05
C SER A 249 -10.91 26.65 16.80
N TRP A 250 -9.67 26.50 16.32
CA TRP A 250 -8.79 27.62 15.94
C TRP A 250 -9.26 28.35 14.66
N LEU A 251 -9.68 27.63 13.63
CA LEU A 251 -10.19 28.21 12.38
C LEU A 251 -11.49 28.99 12.61
N LEU A 252 -12.40 28.45 13.41
CA LEU A 252 -13.64 29.15 13.79
C LEU A 252 -13.34 30.38 14.65
N ALA A 253 -12.40 30.30 15.59
CA ALA A 253 -11.98 31.45 16.39
C ALA A 253 -11.34 32.56 15.55
N SER A 254 -10.48 32.20 14.59
CA SER A 254 -9.82 33.17 13.69
C SER A 254 -10.79 33.81 12.71
N LEU A 255 -11.71 33.05 12.11
CA LEU A 255 -12.78 33.58 11.27
C LEU A 255 -13.75 34.49 12.07
N TRP A 256 -14.08 34.11 13.31
CA TRP A 256 -14.88 34.94 14.21
C TRP A 256 -14.20 36.28 14.54
N HIS A 257 -12.88 36.28 14.74
CA HIS A 257 -12.11 37.50 14.94
C HIS A 257 -12.12 38.42 13.71
N GLN A 258 -12.05 37.87 12.49
CA GLN A 258 -12.13 38.66 11.27
C GLN A 258 -13.51 39.30 11.06
N VAL A 259 -14.60 38.57 11.35
CA VAL A 259 -15.97 39.10 11.27
C VAL A 259 -16.23 40.18 12.32
N LYS A 260 -15.65 40.07 13.52
CA LYS A 260 -15.74 41.12 14.55
C LYS A 260 -15.00 42.40 14.15
N CYS A 261 -13.85 42.29 13.50
CA CYS A 261 -13.10 43.46 13.03
C CYS A 261 -13.79 44.17 11.86
N SER A 262 -14.44 43.44 10.94
CA SER A 262 -15.16 44.05 9.81
C SER A 262 -16.47 44.76 10.20
N ARG A 263 -17.03 44.51 11.40
CA ARG A 263 -18.24 45.18 11.91
C ARG A 263 -17.95 46.39 12.80
N ARG A 264 -16.67 46.74 13.01
CA ARG A 264 -16.23 47.89 13.81
C ARG A 264 -15.53 48.99 13.00
N SER A 265 -15.49 48.85 11.68
CA SER A 265 -15.14 49.89 10.71
C SER A 265 -16.38 50.35 9.97
#